data_AF-A0A420R5P3-F1
#
_entry.id   AF-A0A420R5P3-F1
#
_cell.length_a   1.000
_cell.length_b   1.000
_cell.length_c   1.000
_cell.angle_alpha   90.00
_cell.angle_beta   90.00
_cell.angle_gamma   90.00
#
_symmetry.space_group_name_H-M   'P 1'
#
loop_
_entity.id
_entity.type
_entity.pdbx_description
1 polymer ?
#
loop_
_entity_poly.entity_id
_entity_poly.type
_entity_poly.pdbx_seq_one_letter_code
_entity_poly.pdbx_strand_id
1 'polypeptide(L)'
;STMAEIDREISENDGVYPRNSGRLNVAELCRRAKVTAVSLHGEKHAGTTKLEVQAWLTKLRVDVPTSVKAARRKSYSQRLGWKERYDGISAQFKNMYSIEVVQRDAKIAALKKEISELKSQIKKQREAGSRVVGIESGRRRKASS
;
A
#
# COMPACT_ATOMS: atom_id res chain seq x y z
N SER A 1 33.65 10.08 -5.95
CA SER A 1 33.89 11.50 -5.55
C SER A 1 32.82 11.90 -4.56
N THR A 2 33.06 12.94 -3.74
CA THR A 2 32.06 13.41 -2.75
C THR A 2 30.73 13.82 -3.40
N MET A 3 30.74 14.35 -4.63
CA MET A 3 29.51 14.67 -5.37
C MET A 3 28.68 13.41 -5.67
N ALA A 4 29.30 12.33 -6.14
CA ALA A 4 28.62 11.07 -6.42
C ALA A 4 28.04 10.40 -5.15
N GLU A 5 28.74 10.51 -4.02
CA GLU A 5 28.21 10.05 -2.73
C GLU A 5 26.98 10.84 -2.30
N ILE A 6 27.00 12.16 -2.49
CA ILE A 6 25.85 13.02 -2.18
C ILE A 6 24.68 12.70 -3.11
N ASP A 7 24.92 12.48 -4.41
CA ASP A 7 23.87 12.09 -5.36
C ASP A 7 23.20 10.77 -4.97
N ARG A 8 23.99 9.79 -4.51
CA ARG A 8 23.47 8.53 -3.96
C ARG A 8 22.63 8.76 -2.70
N GLU A 9 23.14 9.52 -1.74
CA GLU A 9 22.41 9.83 -0.50
C GLU A 9 21.08 10.54 -0.78
N ILE A 10 21.05 11.48 -1.74
CA ILE A 10 19.82 12.16 -2.16
C ILE A 10 18.82 11.16 -2.74
N SER A 11 19.28 10.23 -3.56
CA SER A 11 18.43 9.20 -4.18
C SER A 11 17.86 8.24 -3.13
N GLU A 12 18.66 7.83 -2.15
CA GLU A 12 18.24 6.98 -1.02
C GLU A 12 17.26 7.67 -0.06
N ASN A 13 17.18 9.01 -0.10
CA ASN A 13 16.33 9.82 0.79
C ASN A 13 15.24 10.56 0.02
N ASP A 14 14.63 9.87 -0.96
CA ASP A 14 13.48 10.35 -1.74
C ASP A 14 13.71 11.73 -2.39
N GLY A 15 14.93 11.96 -2.86
CA GLY A 15 15.34 13.20 -3.49
C GLY A 15 15.45 14.38 -2.51
N VAL A 16 15.79 14.13 -1.24
CA VAL A 16 16.11 15.16 -0.24
C VAL A 16 17.51 14.87 0.32
N TYR A 17 18.38 15.87 0.34
CA TYR A 17 19.69 15.70 0.97
C TYR A 17 19.54 15.47 2.49
N PRO A 18 20.06 14.37 3.07
CA PRO A 18 19.73 13.98 4.44
C PRO A 18 20.48 14.80 5.51
N ARG A 19 21.51 15.55 5.14
CA ARG A 19 22.34 16.31 6.09
C ARG A 19 22.10 17.80 6.02
N ASN A 20 22.63 18.52 7.00
CA ASN A 20 22.57 19.99 7.07
C ASN A 20 21.15 20.54 6.90
N SER A 21 20.16 19.85 7.48
CA SER A 21 18.73 20.17 7.33
C SER A 21 18.26 20.27 5.86
N GLY A 22 18.85 19.50 4.96
CA GLY A 22 18.58 19.53 3.52
C GLY A 22 19.20 20.71 2.77
N ARG A 23 20.02 21.52 3.43
CA ARG A 23 20.79 22.58 2.76
C ARG A 23 22.04 21.99 2.12
N LEU A 24 22.17 22.21 0.82
CA LEU A 24 23.34 21.81 0.05
C LEU A 24 23.88 23.01 -0.74
N ASN A 25 25.12 23.38 -0.45
CA ASN A 25 25.84 24.49 -1.07
C ASN A 25 27.33 24.15 -1.14
N VAL A 26 28.14 25.05 -1.73
CA VAL A 26 29.59 24.84 -1.87
C VAL A 26 30.26 24.58 -0.52
N ALA A 27 29.90 25.34 0.53
CA ALA A 27 30.47 25.17 1.86
C ALA A 27 30.16 23.78 2.45
N GLU A 28 28.93 23.30 2.28
CA GLU A 28 28.54 21.96 2.69
C GLU A 28 29.27 20.88 1.90
N LEU A 29 29.43 21.04 0.57
CA LEU A 29 30.21 20.11 -0.24
C LEU A 29 31.67 20.07 0.20
N CYS A 30 32.30 21.23 0.41
CA CYS A 30 33.68 21.34 0.89
C CYS A 30 33.84 20.69 2.26
N ARG A 31 32.88 20.92 3.18
CA ARG A 31 32.85 20.26 4.50
C ARG A 31 32.78 18.74 4.36
N ARG A 32 31.95 18.23 3.45
CA ARG A 32 31.83 16.78 3.14
C ARG A 32 33.12 16.21 2.54
N ALA A 33 33.77 16.97 1.67
CA ALA A 33 35.03 16.61 1.04
C ALA A 33 36.26 16.84 1.95
N LYS A 34 36.06 17.37 3.16
CA LYS A 34 37.12 17.71 4.12
C LYS A 34 38.15 18.72 3.55
N VAL A 35 37.68 19.66 2.74
CA VAL A 35 38.49 20.75 2.16
C VAL A 35 37.93 22.11 2.57
N THR A 36 38.77 23.14 2.58
CA THR A 36 38.30 24.51 2.86
C THR A 36 37.70 25.11 1.59
N ALA A 37 36.63 25.91 1.73
CA ALA A 37 36.02 26.60 0.59
C ALA A 37 36.97 27.62 -0.08
N VAL A 38 37.96 28.13 0.67
CA VAL A 38 39.00 29.02 0.15
C VAL A 38 39.88 28.29 -0.88
N SER A 39 40.13 26.98 -0.71
CA SER A 39 40.94 26.19 -1.65
C SER A 39 40.37 26.19 -3.08
N LEU A 40 39.04 26.32 -3.25
CA LEU A 40 38.41 26.43 -4.57
C LEU A 40 38.69 27.76 -5.29
N HIS A 41 39.16 28.78 -4.56
CA HIS A 41 39.48 30.09 -5.11
C HIS A 41 40.96 30.22 -5.51
N GLY A 42 41.80 29.24 -5.15
CA GLY A 42 43.20 29.21 -5.57
C GLY A 42 43.33 29.00 -7.08
N GLU A 43 44.40 29.54 -7.68
CA GLU A 43 44.64 29.53 -9.13
C GLU A 43 44.51 28.13 -9.77
N LYS A 44 44.93 27.09 -9.05
CA LYS A 44 44.86 25.69 -9.52
C LYS A 44 43.44 25.13 -9.66
N HIS A 45 42.45 25.68 -8.94
CA HIS A 45 41.09 25.13 -8.86
C HIS A 45 40.01 26.10 -9.35
N ALA A 46 40.31 27.39 -9.41
CA ALA A 46 39.37 28.44 -9.79
C ALA A 46 38.80 28.25 -11.20
N GLY A 47 39.63 27.80 -12.15
CA GLY A 47 39.24 27.57 -13.55
C GLY A 47 38.78 26.15 -13.88
N THR A 48 38.78 25.22 -12.92
CA THR A 48 38.48 23.80 -13.16
C THR A 48 37.46 23.29 -12.14
N THR A 49 37.92 22.78 -10.99
CA THR A 49 37.10 22.16 -9.95
C THR A 49 35.97 23.07 -9.46
N LYS A 50 36.24 24.39 -9.34
CA LYS A 50 35.21 25.34 -8.94
C LYS A 50 34.04 25.40 -9.95
N LEU A 51 34.34 25.38 -11.25
CA LEU A 51 33.34 25.40 -12.32
C LEU A 51 32.53 24.10 -12.33
N GLU A 52 33.20 22.96 -12.17
CA GLU A 52 32.54 21.64 -12.07
C GLU A 52 31.55 21.58 -10.90
N VAL A 53 31.99 22.03 -9.72
CA VAL A 53 31.13 22.09 -8.52
C VAL A 53 29.94 23.00 -8.72
N GLN A 54 30.14 24.16 -9.35
CA GLN A 54 29.07 25.12 -9.63
C GLN A 54 28.06 24.55 -10.64
N ALA A 55 28.54 23.91 -11.70
CA ALA A 55 27.70 23.26 -12.70
C ALA A 55 26.87 22.12 -12.08
N TRP A 56 27.49 21.27 -11.26
CA TRP A 56 26.81 20.20 -10.55
C TRP A 56 25.75 20.73 -9.58
N LEU A 57 26.07 21.72 -8.75
CA LEU A 57 25.08 22.32 -7.84
C LEU A 57 23.93 23.00 -8.59
N THR A 58 24.20 23.60 -9.74
CA THR A 58 23.17 24.24 -10.57
C THR A 58 22.23 23.20 -11.15
N LYS A 59 22.76 22.10 -11.71
CA LYS A 59 21.95 20.98 -12.19
C LYS A 59 21.11 20.36 -11.06
N LEU A 60 21.72 20.15 -9.89
CA LEU A 60 21.05 19.52 -8.76
C LEU A 60 19.86 20.34 -8.24
N ARG A 61 19.95 21.68 -8.29
CA ARG A 61 18.89 22.59 -7.83
C ARG A 61 17.60 22.54 -8.66
N VAL A 62 17.65 21.99 -9.88
CA VAL A 62 16.47 21.85 -10.73
C VAL A 62 15.47 20.87 -10.10
N ASP A 63 15.98 19.73 -9.62
CA ASP A 63 15.13 18.61 -9.16
C ASP A 63 15.16 18.38 -7.66
N VAL A 64 16.20 18.90 -6.98
CA VAL A 64 16.45 18.64 -5.56
C VAL A 64 16.30 19.92 -4.74
N PRO A 65 15.52 19.89 -3.64
CA PRO A 65 15.46 21.03 -2.73
C PRO A 65 16.80 21.19 -1.99
N THR A 66 17.57 22.21 -2.34
CA THR A 66 18.87 22.50 -1.69
C THR A 66 18.78 23.54 -0.58
N SER A 67 17.58 23.95 -0.17
CA SER A 67 17.35 24.90 0.93
C SER A 67 16.55 24.23 2.05
N VAL A 68 16.80 24.66 3.30
CA VAL A 68 16.12 24.12 4.48
C VAL A 68 14.61 24.18 4.35
N LYS A 69 14.06 25.32 3.89
CA LYS A 69 12.61 25.49 3.72
C LYS A 69 12.05 24.55 2.64
N ALA A 70 12.75 24.42 1.50
CA ALA A 70 12.31 23.53 0.43
C ALA A 70 12.38 22.06 0.84
N ALA A 71 13.47 21.65 1.52
CA ALA A 71 13.64 20.30 2.02
C ALA A 71 12.55 19.93 3.03
N ARG A 72 12.29 20.82 4.01
CA ARG A 72 11.20 20.64 4.99
C ARG A 72 9.84 20.48 4.33
N ARG A 73 9.53 21.30 3.30
CA ARG A 73 8.27 21.19 2.56
C ARG A 73 8.15 19.84 1.85
N LYS A 74 9.20 19.41 1.13
CA LYS A 74 9.21 18.11 0.43
C LYS A 74 9.01 16.96 1.42
N SER A 75 9.80 16.90 2.50
CA SER A 75 9.65 15.86 3.53
C SER A 75 8.28 15.89 4.21
N TYR A 76 7.71 17.08 4.46
CA TYR A 76 6.36 17.18 5.02
C TYR A 76 5.30 16.63 4.06
N SER A 77 5.36 17.02 2.79
CA SER A 77 4.42 16.51 1.77
C SER A 77 4.50 14.99 1.61
N GLN A 78 5.71 14.41 1.67
CA GLN A 78 5.90 12.97 1.62
C GLN A 78 5.27 12.29 2.84
N ARG A 79 5.52 12.79 4.06
CA ARG A 79 4.90 12.25 5.27
C ARG A 79 3.37 12.33 5.22
N LEU A 80 2.82 13.42 4.70
CA LEU A 80 1.38 13.57 4.55
C LEU A 80 0.81 12.54 3.57
N GLY A 81 1.45 12.37 2.40
CA GLY A 81 1.04 11.35 1.43
C GLY A 81 1.13 9.91 1.99
N TRP A 82 2.14 9.61 2.81
CA TRP A 82 2.23 8.32 3.52
C TRP A 82 1.10 8.13 4.52
N LYS A 83 0.78 9.18 5.28
CA LYS A 83 -0.34 9.16 6.23
C LYS A 83 -1.66 8.90 5.51
N GLU A 84 -1.93 9.62 4.42
CA GLU A 84 -3.16 9.45 3.63
C GLU A 84 -3.30 8.04 3.09
N ARG A 85 -2.22 7.47 2.53
CA ARG A 85 -2.21 6.07 2.04
C ARG A 85 -2.48 5.08 3.16
N TYR A 86 -1.83 5.27 4.31
CA TYR A 86 -2.02 4.39 5.47
C TYR A 86 -3.45 4.47 6.01
N ASP A 87 -3.99 5.69 6.17
CA ASP A 87 -5.34 5.92 6.64
C ASP A 87 -6.37 5.32 5.68
N GLY A 88 -6.15 5.44 4.37
CA GLY A 88 -6.97 4.82 3.33
C GLY A 88 -6.99 3.29 3.42
N ILE A 89 -5.82 2.66 3.56
CA ILE A 89 -5.71 1.21 3.77
C ILE A 89 -6.44 0.80 5.05
N SER A 90 -6.20 1.51 6.16
CA SER A 90 -6.86 1.22 7.44
C SER A 90 -8.38 1.30 7.34
N ALA A 91 -8.91 2.31 6.66
CA ALA A 91 -10.34 2.48 6.44
C ALA A 91 -10.93 1.33 5.60
N GLN A 92 -10.24 0.92 4.53
CA GLN A 92 -10.66 -0.22 3.71
C GLN A 92 -10.74 -1.51 4.53
N PHE A 93 -9.71 -1.81 5.32
CA PHE A 93 -9.71 -3.00 6.18
C PHE A 93 -10.83 -2.97 7.23
N LYS A 94 -11.07 -1.82 7.85
CA LYS A 94 -12.18 -1.65 8.81
C LYS A 94 -13.53 -1.93 8.14
N ASN A 95 -13.78 -1.35 6.97
CA ASN A 95 -15.04 -1.56 6.25
C ASN A 95 -15.24 -3.04 5.88
N MET A 96 -14.20 -3.69 5.35
CA MET A 96 -14.25 -5.10 4.97
C MET A 96 -14.61 -5.99 6.17
N TYR A 97 -13.91 -5.86 7.30
CA TYR A 97 -14.15 -6.73 8.45
C TYR A 97 -15.42 -6.40 9.22
N SER A 98 -15.78 -5.12 9.34
CA SER A 98 -16.94 -4.70 10.13
C SER A 98 -18.27 -4.85 9.39
N ILE A 99 -18.26 -4.79 8.06
CA ILE A 99 -19.48 -4.79 7.24
C ILE A 99 -19.53 -6.04 6.39
N GLU A 100 -18.58 -6.20 5.46
CA GLU A 100 -18.69 -7.23 4.42
C GLU A 100 -18.60 -8.64 4.98
N VAL A 101 -17.63 -8.90 5.86
CA VAL A 101 -17.46 -10.22 6.49
C VAL A 101 -18.68 -10.57 7.34
N VAL A 102 -19.18 -9.64 8.15
CA VAL A 102 -20.36 -9.85 9.01
C VAL A 102 -21.60 -10.15 8.16
N GLN A 103 -21.83 -9.36 7.11
CA GLN A 103 -22.97 -9.56 6.19
C GLN A 103 -22.86 -10.90 5.45
N ARG A 104 -21.66 -11.23 4.96
CA ARG A 104 -21.40 -12.50 4.27
C ARG A 104 -21.68 -13.69 5.20
N ASP A 105 -21.18 -13.63 6.43
CA ASP A 105 -21.33 -14.73 7.38
C ASP A 105 -22.79 -14.90 7.81
N ALA A 106 -23.53 -13.79 7.99
CA ALA A 106 -24.98 -13.83 8.20
C ALA A 106 -25.72 -14.47 7.02
N LYS A 107 -25.35 -14.12 5.77
CA LYS A 107 -25.93 -14.72 4.56
C LYS A 107 -25.63 -16.21 4.45
N ILE A 108 -24.40 -16.63 4.77
CA ILE A 108 -24.02 -18.04 4.81
C ILE A 108 -24.85 -18.79 5.84
N ALA A 109 -25.05 -18.22 7.04
CA ALA A 109 -25.87 -18.84 8.07
C ALA A 109 -27.33 -19.01 7.63
N ALA A 110 -27.91 -17.98 7.01
CA ALA A 110 -29.28 -18.02 6.50
C ALA A 110 -29.45 -19.08 5.39
N LEU A 111 -28.56 -19.09 4.40
CA LEU A 111 -28.59 -20.09 3.32
C LEU A 111 -28.41 -21.51 3.83
N LYS A 112 -27.55 -21.73 4.83
CA LYS A 112 -27.39 -23.05 5.47
C LYS A 112 -28.67 -23.51 6.15
N LYS A 113 -29.40 -22.60 6.82
CA LYS A 113 -30.69 -22.90 7.44
C LYS A 113 -31.73 -23.29 6.39
N GLU A 114 -31.87 -22.49 5.33
CA GLU A 114 -32.81 -22.75 4.24
C GLU A 114 -32.52 -24.10 3.54
N ILE A 115 -31.25 -24.40 3.26
CA ILE A 115 -30.85 -25.70 2.71
C ILE A 115 -31.26 -26.86 3.63
N SER A 116 -31.11 -26.70 4.95
CA SER A 116 -31.52 -27.72 5.93
C SER A 116 -33.04 -27.94 5.92
N GLU A 117 -33.81 -26.85 5.90
CA GLU A 117 -35.27 -26.88 5.86
C GLU A 117 -35.79 -27.51 4.57
N LEU A 118 -35.28 -27.10 3.41
CA LEU A 118 -35.64 -27.66 2.11
C LEU A 118 -35.28 -29.15 2.03
N LYS A 119 -34.11 -29.56 2.54
CA LYS A 119 -33.74 -30.98 2.63
C LYS A 119 -34.71 -31.78 3.51
N SER A 120 -35.15 -31.21 4.62
CA SER A 120 -36.16 -31.83 5.50
C SER A 120 -37.52 -31.95 4.81
N GLN A 121 -37.96 -30.92 4.08
CA GLN A 121 -39.21 -30.94 3.31
C GLN A 121 -39.17 -31.99 2.19
N ILE A 122 -38.08 -32.05 1.43
CA ILE A 122 -37.87 -33.07 0.38
C ILE A 122 -37.93 -34.47 0.99
N LYS A 123 -37.30 -34.69 2.15
CA LYS A 123 -37.36 -35.97 2.85
C LYS A 123 -38.80 -36.35 3.23
N LYS A 124 -39.54 -35.44 3.87
CA LYS A 124 -40.94 -35.66 4.25
C LYS A 124 -41.85 -35.92 3.05
N GLN A 125 -41.65 -35.19 1.95
CA GLN A 125 -42.42 -35.40 0.72
C GLN A 125 -42.13 -36.76 0.08
N ARG A 126 -40.88 -37.21 0.08
CA ARG A 126 -40.51 -38.56 -0.39
C ARG A 126 -41.13 -39.65 0.49
N GLU A 127 -41.11 -39.48 1.81
CA GLU A 127 -41.75 -40.40 2.75
C GLU A 127 -43.28 -40.42 2.58
N ALA A 128 -43.92 -39.28 2.34
CA ALA A 128 -45.36 -39.17 2.08
C ALA A 128 -45.75 -39.77 0.73
N GLY A 129 -45.01 -39.47 -0.35
CA GLY A 129 -45.22 -40.05 -1.67
C GLY A 129 -45.03 -41.57 -1.69
N SER A 130 -44.05 -42.10 -0.94
CA SER A 130 -43.89 -43.54 -0.72
C SER A 130 -45.07 -44.18 0.03
N ARG A 131 -45.77 -43.42 0.86
CA ARG A 131 -46.91 -43.92 1.67
C ARG A 131 -48.21 -44.01 0.86
N VAL A 132 -48.38 -43.14 -0.13
CA VAL A 132 -49.57 -43.11 -1.00
C VAL A 132 -49.55 -44.22 -2.05
N VAL A 133 -48.37 -44.60 -2.57
CA VAL A 133 -48.24 -45.72 -3.54
C VAL A 133 -48.44 -47.09 -2.88
N GLY A 134 -48.31 -47.20 -1.56
CA GLY A 134 -48.37 -48.48 -0.83
C GLY A 134 -49.77 -48.99 -0.44
N ILE A 135 -50.86 -48.27 -0.72
CA ILE A 135 -52.21 -48.61 -0.19
C ILE A 135 -53.09 -49.38 -1.19
N GLU A 136 -52.75 -49.48 -2.48
CA GLU A 136 -53.69 -49.95 -3.52
C GLU A 136 -53.37 -51.32 -4.18
N SER A 137 -52.74 -52.27 -3.48
CA SER A 137 -52.49 -53.61 -4.04
C SER A 137 -53.05 -54.81 -3.25
N GLY A 138 -53.78 -54.58 -2.15
CA GLY A 138 -54.11 -55.64 -1.18
C GLY A 138 -55.58 -56.09 -1.07
N ARG A 139 -56.47 -55.83 -2.05
CA ARG A 139 -57.90 -56.19 -1.90
C ARG A 139 -58.49 -56.94 -3.10
N ARG A 140 -57.90 -58.09 -3.46
CA ARG A 140 -58.59 -59.06 -4.33
C ARG A 140 -59.42 -60.01 -3.45
N ARG A 141 -60.70 -59.67 -3.26
CA ARG A 141 -61.71 -60.60 -2.74
C ARG A 141 -61.73 -61.83 -3.65
N LYS A 142 -61.43 -63.02 -3.12
CA LYS A 142 -61.90 -64.28 -3.73
C LYS A 142 -63.30 -64.55 -3.18
N ALA A 143 -64.29 -64.37 -4.03
CA ALA A 143 -65.62 -64.95 -3.87
C ALA A 143 -65.68 -66.24 -4.70
N SER A 144 -66.25 -67.30 -4.11
CA SER A 144 -66.92 -68.47 -4.73
C SER A 144 -66.13 -69.30 -5.76
N SER A 145 -66.18 -70.62 -5.83
CA SER A 145 -67.08 -71.66 -5.30
C SER A 145 -66.27 -72.96 -5.16
#